data_AF-A0A673I021-F1
#
_entry.id   AF-A0A673I021-F1
#
_cell.length_a   1.000
_cell.length_b   1.000
_cell.length_c   1.000
_cell.angle_alpha   90.00
_cell.angle_beta   90.00
_cell.angle_gamma   90.00
#
_symmetry.space_group_name_H-M   'P 1'
#
loop_
_entity.id
_entity.type
_entity.pdbx_description
1 polymer ?
#
loop_
_entity_poly.entity_id
_entity_poly.type
_entity_poly.pdbx_seq_one_letter_code
_entity_poly.pdbx_strand_id
1 'polypeptide(L)' 'MLILCGQAPLNTRIVGGVNAPDGSWPWQVSLHRSGYHFCGGSLINNEWVLTATRVSGGPEQRLPFWHQQLDHRLGR' A
#
# COMPACT_ATOMS: atom_id res chain seq x y z
N MET A 1 -19.68 9.37 -2.72
CA MET A 1 -19.24 8.61 -1.53
C MET A 1 -17.83 9.09 -1.22
N LEU A 2 -17.61 9.74 -0.08
CA LEU A 2 -16.53 10.70 0.14
C LEU A 2 -15.12 10.12 -0.13
N ILE A 3 -14.38 10.80 -1.01
CA ILE A 3 -12.97 10.57 -1.36
C ILE A 3 -12.09 11.22 -0.26
N LEU A 4 -12.24 10.79 1.00
CA LEU A 4 -11.43 11.33 2.09
C LEU A 4 -10.23 10.41 2.34
N CYS A 5 -9.02 10.93 2.16
CA CYS A 5 -7.76 10.20 2.39
C CYS A 5 -7.22 10.39 3.81
N GLY A 6 -6.32 9.51 4.25
CA GLY A 6 -5.50 9.74 5.45
C GLY A 6 -6.19 9.56 6.81
N GLN A 7 -7.37 8.96 6.85
CA GLN A 7 -8.05 8.69 8.12
C GLN A 7 -7.60 7.34 8.70
N ALA A 8 -6.81 7.38 9.77
CA ALA A 8 -6.40 6.22 10.57
C ALA A 8 -6.48 6.53 12.07
N PRO A 9 -6.55 5.50 12.93
CA PRO A 9 -6.42 5.68 14.37
C PRO A 9 -5.07 6.34 14.70
N LEU A 10 -5.12 7.56 15.25
CA LEU A 10 -3.91 8.27 15.66
C LEU A 10 -3.40 7.71 16.99
N ASN A 11 -2.17 7.21 16.99
CA ASN A 11 -1.45 6.85 18.21
C ASN A 11 -0.21 7.73 18.32
N THR A 12 -0.10 8.52 19.38
CA THR A 12 0.92 9.58 19.50
C THR A 12 2.29 9.05 19.91
N ARG A 13 2.40 7.78 20.31
CA ARG A 13 3.67 7.15 20.67
C ARG A 13 3.68 5.67 20.33
N ILE A 14 4.65 5.27 19.50
CA ILE A 14 4.90 3.87 19.14
C ILE A 14 6.32 3.51 19.61
N VAL A 15 6.43 2.52 20.50
CA VAL A 15 7.71 1.94 20.93
C VAL A 15 7.62 0.43 20.72
N GLY A 16 8.53 -0.15 19.94
CA GLY A 16 8.51 -1.58 19.59
C GLY A 16 7.39 -2.01 18.62
N GLY A 17 6.31 -1.22 18.51
CA GLY A 17 5.20 -1.49 17.61
C GLY A 17 4.33 -2.66 18.04
N VAL A 18 3.21 -2.81 17.36
CA VAL A 18 2.32 -3.97 17.46
C VAL A 18 1.84 -4.35 16.06
N ASN A 19 1.39 -5.59 15.89
CA ASN A 19 0.72 -5.98 14.66
C ASN A 19 -0.52 -5.10 14.45
N ALA A 20 -0.62 -4.51 13.26
CA ALA A 20 -1.76 -3.70 12.88
C ALA A 20 -3.00 -4.59 12.72
N PRO A 21 -4.17 -4.21 13.27
CA PRO A 21 -5.43 -4.82 12.88
C PRO A 21 -5.65 -4.70 11.38
N ASP A 22 -6.31 -5.68 10.79
CA ASP A 22 -6.64 -5.65 9.37
C ASP A 22 -7.42 -4.37 9.02
N GLY A 23 -6.98 -3.68 7.96
CA GLY A 23 -7.62 -2.46 7.48
C GLY A 23 -7.32 -1.17 8.26
N SER A 24 -6.52 -1.21 9.34
CA SER A 24 -6.20 0.02 10.10
C SER A 24 -5.34 1.03 9.32
N TRP A 25 -4.66 0.56 8.28
CA TRP A 25 -3.83 1.35 7.36
C TRP A 25 -4.22 1.02 5.91
N PRO A 26 -5.38 1.52 5.44
CA PRO A 26 -5.97 1.06 4.17
C PRO A 26 -5.15 1.44 2.94
N TRP A 27 -4.23 2.39 3.06
CA TRP A 27 -3.30 2.78 2.00
C TRP A 27 -2.01 1.94 1.97
N GLN A 28 -1.77 1.03 2.92
CA GLN A 28 -0.57 0.21 2.94
C GLN A 28 -0.57 -0.80 1.79
N VAL A 29 0.44 -0.73 0.92
CA VAL A 29 0.58 -1.64 -0.23
C VAL A 29 1.81 -2.52 -0.08
N SER A 30 1.69 -3.77 -0.53
CA SER A 30 2.79 -4.72 -0.71
C SER A 30 3.16 -4.80 -2.19
N LEU A 31 4.40 -4.46 -2.54
CA LEU A 31 4.93 -4.64 -3.89
C LEU A 31 5.55 -6.02 -3.99
N HIS A 32 5.12 -6.79 -4.99
CA HIS A 32 5.60 -8.13 -5.26
C HIS A 32 6.41 -8.19 -6.57
N ARG A 33 7.53 -8.94 -6.55
CA ARG A 33 8.29 -9.31 -7.75
C ARG A 33 8.50 -10.82 -7.73
N SER A 34 8.11 -11.50 -8.81
CA SER A 34 8.18 -12.97 -8.91
C SER A 34 7.47 -13.69 -7.75
N GLY A 35 6.36 -13.13 -7.24
CA GLY A 35 5.60 -13.70 -6.13
C GLY A 35 6.12 -13.38 -4.72
N TYR A 36 7.24 -12.66 -4.59
CA TYR A 36 7.83 -12.31 -3.30
C TYR A 36 7.69 -10.82 -2.98
N HIS A 37 7.39 -10.53 -1.71
CA HIS A 37 7.46 -9.16 -1.17
C HIS A 37 8.88 -8.66 -1.19
N PHE A 38 9.07 -7.50 -1.80
CA PHE A 38 10.36 -6.83 -1.82
C PHE A 38 10.31 -5.43 -1.24
N CYS A 39 9.18 -4.71 -1.37
CA CYS A 39 9.03 -3.33 -0.91
C CYS A 39 7.58 -2.98 -0.56
N GLY A 40 7.42 -1.90 0.22
CA GLY A 40 6.12 -1.29 0.52
C GLY A 40 5.79 -0.09 -0.37
N GLY A 41 4.55 0.41 -0.25
CA GLY A 41 4.09 1.64 -0.87
C GLY A 41 2.86 2.22 -0.18
N SER A 42 2.44 3.41 -0.59
CA SER A 42 1.24 4.09 -0.11
C SER A 42 0.31 4.43 -1.26
N LEU A 43 -0.95 3.99 -1.18
CA LEU A 43 -2.00 4.37 -2.12
C LEU A 43 -2.34 5.86 -1.92
N ILE A 44 -2.15 6.67 -2.97
CA ILE A 44 -2.40 8.12 -2.92
C ILE A 44 -3.72 8.51 -3.59
N ASN A 45 -4.23 7.66 -4.48
CA ASN A 45 -5.58 7.71 -5.06
C ASN A 45 -5.92 6.33 -5.64
N ASN A 46 -7.02 6.22 -6.39
CA ASN A 46 -7.50 4.94 -6.90
C ASN A 46 -6.61 4.29 -7.98
N GLU A 47 -5.57 4.97 -8.46
CA GLU A 47 -4.75 4.54 -9.60
C GLU A 47 -3.26 4.52 -9.29
N TRP A 48 -2.82 5.27 -8.26
CA TRP A 48 -1.42 5.58 -8.04
C TRP A 48 -0.95 5.16 -6.65
N VAL A 49 0.21 4.51 -6.61
CA VAL A 49 0.95 4.14 -5.39
C VAL A 49 2.28 4.87 -5.38
N LEU A 50 2.57 5.55 -4.27
CA LEU A 50 3.86 6.17 -4.01
C LEU A 50 4.80 5.16 -3.34
N THR A 51 6.07 5.10 -3.77
CA THR A 51 7.12 4.26 -3.18
C THR A 51 8.49 4.93 -3.28
N ALA A 52 9.51 4.37 -2.66
CA ALA A 52 10.86 4.95 -2.66
C ALA A 52 11.63 4.64 -3.97
N THR A 53 12.44 5.58 -4.45
CA THR A 53 13.23 5.40 -5.69
C THR A 53 14.31 4.30 -5.59
N ARG A 54 14.67 3.88 -4.38
CA ARG A 54 15.67 2.81 -4.12
C ARG A 54 15.05 1.40 -4.09
N VAL A 55 13.74 1.31 -4.26
CA VAL A 55 13.05 0.06 -4.59
C VAL A 55 13.60 -0.39 -5.94
N SER A 56 14.31 -1.52 -5.99
CA SER A 56 15.01 -2.03 -7.18
C SER A 56 14.05 -2.52 -8.26
N GLY A 57 13.38 -1.57 -8.90
CA GLY A 57 12.59 -1.67 -10.12
C GLY A 57 12.55 -0.27 -10.74
N GLY A 58 13.17 -0.10 -11.90
CA GLY A 58 13.49 1.20 -12.53
C GLY A 58 12.31 2.16 -12.79
N PRO A 59 12.59 3.33 -13.39
CA PRO A 59 11.66 4.47 -13.49
C PRO A 59 10.46 4.27 -14.44
N GLU A 60 10.24 3.06 -14.95
CA GLU A 60 9.14 2.79 -15.86
C GLU A 60 8.61 1.37 -15.63
N GLN A 61 7.80 1.22 -14.59
CA GLN A 61 6.80 0.18 -14.59
C GLN A 61 5.45 0.87 -14.79
N ARG A 62 5.09 1.08 -16.06
CA ARG A 62 3.69 0.95 -16.46
C ARG A 62 3.28 -0.47 -16.08
N LEU A 63 2.95 -0.71 -14.81
CA LEU A 63 2.54 -2.04 -14.36
C LEU A 63 1.19 -2.31 -15.03
N PRO A 64 1.06 -3.25 -15.98
CA PRO A 64 -0.26 -3.74 -16.36
C PRO A 64 -0.80 -4.73 -15.30
N PHE A 65 -0.13 -4.84 -14.15
CA PHE A 65 -0.43 -5.74 -13.04
C PHE A 65 -1.33 -5.12 -11.95
N TRP A 66 -1.78 -3.87 -12.12
CA TRP A 66 -2.45 -3.09 -11.07
C TRP A 66 -3.82 -3.61 -10.61
N HIS A 67 -4.40 -4.64 -11.25
CA HIS A 67 -5.78 -5.04 -10.95
C HIS A 67 -5.92 -6.16 -9.92
N GLN A 68 -4.90 -6.97 -9.59
CA GLN A 68 -5.20 -8.26 -8.93
C GLN A 68 -4.75 -8.42 -7.48
N GLN A 69 -3.93 -7.53 -6.91
CA GLN A 69 -3.51 -7.70 -5.50
C GLN A 69 -4.26 -6.79 -4.51
N LEU A 70 -4.75 -5.62 -4.93
CA LEU A 70 -5.54 -4.73 -4.08
C LEU A 70 -7.01 -5.16 -4.00
N ASP A 71 -7.56 -5.74 -5.07
CA ASP A 71 -8.97 -6.12 -5.16
C ASP A 71 -9.32 -7.33 -4.27
N HIS A 72 -8.41 -8.31 -4.13
CA HIS A 72 -8.65 -9.50 -3.31
C HIS A 72 -8.73 -9.24 -1.79
N ARG A 73 -8.36 -8.05 -1.29
CA ARG A 73 -8.50 -7.68 0.13
C ARG A 73 -9.49 -6.54 0.40
N LEU A 74 -10.05 -5.95 -0.65
CA LEU A 74 -11.11 -4.95 -0.56
C LEU A 74 -12.37 -5.56 -1.19
N GLY A 75 -12.97 -6.54 -0.51
CA GLY A 75 -14.16 -7.25 -0.99
C GLY A 75 -15.26 -6.33 -1.53
N ARG A 76 -15.32 -6.25 -2.85
CA ARG A 76 -16.53 -6.01 -3.63
C ARG A 76 -16.75 -7.20 -4.55
#